data_AF-A0A8T6T024-F1
#
_entry.id   AF-A0A8T6T024-F1
#
_cell.length_a   1.000
_cell.length_b   1.000
_cell.length_c   1.000
_cell.angle_alpha   90.00
_cell.angle_beta   90.00
_cell.angle_gamma   90.00
#
_symmetry.space_group_name_H-M   'P 1'
#
loop_
_entity.id
_entity.type
_entity.pdbx_description
1 polymer ?
#
loop_
_entity_poly.entity_id
_entity_poly.type
_entity_poly.pdbx_seq_one_letter_code
_entity_poly.pdbx_strand_id
1 'polypeptide(L)' 'TKEEGGRHNPFFPGYRPQFYFRTTDVTGTVMLPEGTQMVMPGDNTEMTVELIAPIAMDEGLRFAI' A
#
# COMPACT_ATOMS: atom_id res chain seq x y z
N THR A 1 -5.94 9.67 -10.90
CA THR A 1 -6.59 11.00 -11.12
C THR A 1 -7.80 11.15 -10.20
N LYS A 2 -8.30 12.37 -9.95
CA LYS A 2 -9.48 12.62 -9.09
C LYS A 2 -10.71 11.78 -9.51
N GLU A 3 -10.75 11.38 -10.77
CA GLU A 3 -11.83 10.61 -11.40
C GLU A 3 -11.83 9.11 -11.02
N GLU A 4 -10.70 8.58 -10.55
CA GLU A 4 -10.56 7.15 -10.19
C GLU A 4 -11.04 6.84 -8.75
N GLY A 5 -11.55 7.85 -8.02
CA GLY A 5 -12.10 7.68 -6.67
C GLY A 5 -11.05 7.39 -5.57
N GLY A 6 -9.75 7.52 -5.89
CA GLY A 6 -8.66 7.32 -4.94
C GLY A 6 -8.46 8.47 -3.97
N ARG A 7 -7.32 8.44 -3.25
CA ARG A 7 -6.96 9.49 -2.28
C ARG A 7 -6.83 10.87 -2.95
N HIS A 8 -7.21 11.92 -2.23
CA HIS A 8 -6.95 13.31 -2.64
C HIS A 8 -5.63 13.86 -2.09
N ASN A 9 -5.19 13.34 -0.94
CA ASN A 9 -3.99 13.78 -0.23
C ASN A 9 -2.91 12.70 -0.28
N PRO A 10 -1.62 13.08 -0.23
CA PRO A 10 -0.52 12.13 -0.16
C PRO A 10 -0.60 11.23 1.08
N PHE A 11 0.21 10.19 1.06
CA PHE A 11 0.53 9.42 2.26
C PHE A 11 2.03 9.42 2.52
N PHE A 12 2.40 9.12 3.77
CA PHE A 12 3.75 9.24 4.31
C PHE A 12 4.24 7.88 4.84
N PRO A 13 5.54 7.71 5.11
CA PRO A 13 6.06 6.54 5.80
C PRO A 13 5.31 6.26 7.11
N GLY A 14 5.02 4.99 7.39
CA GLY A 14 4.20 4.59 8.53
C GLY A 14 2.69 4.65 8.28
N TYR A 15 2.25 4.87 7.03
CA TYR A 15 0.85 4.72 6.65
C TYR A 15 0.37 3.29 6.90
N ARG A 16 -0.82 3.13 7.52
CA ARG A 16 -1.36 1.82 7.93
C ARG A 16 -2.73 1.50 7.31
N PRO A 17 -2.82 1.17 6.01
CA PRO A 17 -4.07 0.79 5.37
C PRO A 17 -4.43 -0.69 5.56
N GLN A 18 -5.63 -1.08 5.09
CA GLN A 18 -5.99 -2.47 4.85
C GLN A 18 -5.49 -2.90 3.47
N PHE A 19 -4.93 -4.09 3.38
CA PHE A 19 -4.52 -4.72 2.13
C PHE A 19 -5.48 -5.86 1.81
N TYR A 20 -6.14 -5.77 0.67
CA TYR A 20 -7.05 -6.79 0.19
C TYR A 20 -6.30 -7.81 -0.68
N PHE A 21 -6.12 -9.01 -0.14
CA PHE A 21 -5.55 -10.15 -0.84
C PHE A 21 -6.64 -11.16 -1.17
N ARG A 22 -7.07 -11.22 -2.43
CA ARG A 22 -8.13 -12.10 -2.97
C ARG A 22 -9.50 -11.98 -2.28
N THR A 23 -9.63 -12.44 -1.04
CA THR A 23 -10.85 -12.46 -0.22
C THR A 23 -10.57 -12.09 1.24
N THR A 24 -9.34 -11.68 1.57
CA THR A 24 -8.91 -11.42 2.95
C THR A 24 -8.33 -10.01 3.03
N ASP A 25 -8.81 -9.25 4.01
CA ASP A 25 -8.25 -7.96 4.39
C ASP A 25 -7.29 -8.12 5.57
N VAL A 26 -6.09 -7.57 5.44
CA VAL A 26 -5.11 -7.50 6.52
C VAL A 26 -4.50 -6.12 6.59
N THR A 27 -4.43 -5.55 7.80
CA THR A 27 -3.77 -4.27 8.01
C THR A 27 -2.26 -4.42 7.83
N GLY A 28 -1.63 -3.49 7.15
CA GLY A 28 -0.17 -3.46 6.99
C GLY A 28 0.41 -2.09 7.27
N THR A 29 1.68 -2.03 7.66
CA THR A 29 2.44 -0.78 7.79
C THR A 29 3.31 -0.60 6.57
N VAL A 30 3.20 0.55 5.90
CA VAL A 30 3.97 0.89 4.69
C VAL A 30 5.29 1.57 5.08
N MET A 31 6.39 1.03 4.56
CA MET A 31 7.72 1.62 4.59
C MET A 31 8.11 2.03 3.17
N LEU A 32 8.45 3.30 2.99
CA LEU A 32 8.88 3.85 1.72
C LEU A 32 10.39 3.71 1.53
N PRO A 33 10.89 3.70 0.28
CA PRO A 33 12.32 3.69 -0.01
C PRO A 33 13.03 4.89 0.61
N GLU A 34 14.32 4.73 0.92
CA GLU A 34 15.14 5.81 1.45
C GLU A 34 15.09 7.05 0.52
N GLY A 35 14.94 8.24 1.11
CA GLY A 35 14.77 9.50 0.37
C GLY A 35 13.34 9.78 -0.10
N THR A 36 12.41 8.81 -0.04
CA THR A 36 11.00 9.04 -0.39
C THR A 36 10.21 9.50 0.84
N GLN A 37 9.87 10.79 0.88
CA GLN A 37 9.18 11.38 2.04
C GLN A 37 7.66 11.22 1.98
N MET A 38 7.08 11.12 0.78
CA MET A 38 5.65 10.97 0.57
C MET A 38 5.36 10.41 -0.82
N VAL A 39 4.15 9.89 -1.01
CA VAL A 39 3.65 9.38 -2.30
C VAL A 39 2.37 10.15 -2.65
N MET A 40 2.32 10.73 -3.84
CA MET A 40 1.17 11.49 -4.31
C MET A 40 0.13 10.57 -4.97
N PRO A 41 -1.17 10.91 -4.92
CA PRO A 41 -2.18 10.14 -5.65
C PRO A 41 -1.91 10.13 -7.16
N GLY A 42 -1.77 8.92 -7.73
CA GLY A 42 -1.44 8.70 -9.14
C GLY A 42 0.03 8.34 -9.41
N ASP A 43 0.90 8.39 -8.38
CA ASP A 43 2.27 7.94 -8.51
C ASP A 43 2.37 6.41 -8.50
N ASN A 44 3.32 5.88 -9.27
CA ASN A 44 3.79 4.49 -9.12
C ASN A 44 5.02 4.48 -8.22
N THR A 45 5.04 3.60 -7.22
CA THR A 45 6.13 3.54 -6.25
C THR A 45 6.37 2.10 -5.80
N GLU A 46 7.62 1.77 -5.49
CA GLU A 46 7.98 0.54 -4.79
C GLU A 46 7.91 0.78 -3.28
N MET A 47 7.41 -0.19 -2.51
CA MET A 47 7.30 -0.08 -1.06
C MET A 47 7.48 -1.43 -0.39
N THR A 48 7.94 -1.41 0.85
CA THR A 48 7.94 -2.61 1.71
C THR A 48 6.77 -2.52 2.69
N VAL A 49 6.06 -3.64 2.89
CA VAL A 49 4.87 -3.69 3.76
C VAL A 49 5.05 -4.75 4.82
N GLU A 50 4.83 -4.39 6.08
CA GLU A 50 4.76 -5.33 7.20
C GLU A 50 3.29 -5.57 7.57
N LEU A 51 2.78 -6.79 7.32
CA LEU A 51 1.41 -7.18 7.65
C LEU A 51 1.28 -7.58 9.11
N ILE A 52 0.16 -7.23 9.76
CA ILE A 52 -0.08 -7.60 11.16
C ILE A 52 -0.36 -9.09 11.37
N ALA A 53 -0.67 -9.81 10.28
CA ALA A 53 -0.94 -11.24 10.28
C ALA A 53 -0.36 -11.86 9.00
N PRO A 54 0.08 -13.13 9.07
CA PRO A 54 0.62 -13.82 7.90
C PRO A 54 -0.47 -14.06 6.84
N ILE A 55 -0.10 -13.88 5.57
CA ILE A 55 -0.93 -14.20 4.40
C ILE A 55 -0.12 -15.11 3.48
N ALA A 56 -0.75 -16.17 2.98
CA ALA A 56 -0.15 -17.02 1.96
C ALA A 56 -0.07 -16.27 0.63
N MET A 57 1.14 -16.08 0.13
CA MET A 57 1.42 -15.32 -1.10
C MET A 57 2.65 -15.88 -1.81
N ASP A 58 2.70 -15.64 -3.12
CA ASP A 58 3.83 -15.93 -4.01
C ASP A 58 4.17 -14.64 -4.78
N GLU A 59 5.36 -14.62 -5.38
CA GLU A 59 5.79 -13.52 -6.24
C GLU A 59 4.78 -13.27 -7.39
N GLY A 60 4.46 -11.99 -7.63
CA GLY A 60 3.49 -11.58 -8.66
C GLY A 60 2.02 -11.60 -8.21
N LEU A 61 1.70 -12.00 -6.97
CA LEU A 61 0.36 -11.86 -6.43
C LEU A 61 -0.07 -10.39 -6.38
N ARG A 62 -1.22 -10.08 -6.99
CA ARG A 62 -1.82 -8.75 -6.98
C ARG A 62 -2.70 -8.55 -5.74
N PHE A 63 -2.77 -7.32 -5.25
CA PHE A 63 -3.58 -6.89 -4.12
C PHE A 63 -4.15 -5.48 -4.37
N ALA A 64 -5.06 -5.03 -3.50
CA ALA A 64 -5.56 -3.66 -3.47
C ALA A 64 -5.35 -3.02 -2.08
N ILE A 65 -5.31 -1.69 -2.04
CA ILE A 65 -5.20 -0.84 -0.84
C ILE A 65 -6.30 0.21 -0.87
#